data_AF-A0AAV2IRF0-F1
#
_entry.id   AF-A0AAV2IRF0-F1
#
_cell.length_a   1.000
_cell.length_b   1.000
_cell.length_c   1.000
_cell.angle_alpha   90.00
_cell.angle_beta   90.00
_cell.angle_gamma   90.00
#
_symmetry.space_group_name_H-M   'P 1'
#
loop_
_entity.id
_entity.type
_entity.pdbx_description
1 polymer ?
#
loop_
_entity_poly.entity_id
_entity_poly.type
_entity_poly.pdbx_seq_one_letter_code
_entity_poly.pdbx_strand_id
1 'polypeptide(L)'
;MLWKRFDTVYKCVGVLLLSWASYVFCKPEEVVLDRECNAVRFLYNSDIVVVKNWSLVPTDGSNCTLGFLAFSAYHNRENPSRIHVSVLHVSLPGTKPPCDRNRLDVIDSDKITLLSGPGGICGEYSHSFDSTKDAVYLRLTSSNATINGKIRVLVSAFSTDVCDTDKEFSCDNGRCVDDTMACDGYDDCGDNSDEEEGCLMSTGTIVAIVVGSCVVVALTAAAVVMMLKRRTRTGWGAGPSMLSYSVNEEKRPLTSVIVY
;
A
#
# COMPACT_ATOMS: atom_id res chain seq x y z
N MET A 1 -6.26 30.64 8.21
CA MET A 1 -7.03 29.82 9.18
C MET A 1 -7.32 28.45 8.55
N LEU A 2 -6.31 27.60 8.36
CA LEU A 2 -6.43 26.34 7.60
C LEU A 2 -5.83 25.12 8.33
N TRP A 3 -5.69 25.20 9.66
CA TRP A 3 -4.93 24.21 10.45
C TRP A 3 -5.73 23.63 11.64
N LYS A 4 -7.05 23.48 11.54
CA LYS A 4 -7.86 23.10 12.71
C LYS A 4 -8.89 21.99 12.56
N ARG A 5 -8.83 21.12 11.55
CA ARG A 5 -9.80 20.00 11.46
C ARG A 5 -9.30 18.62 11.06
N PHE A 6 -7.98 18.41 10.99
CA PHE A 6 -7.40 17.18 10.41
C PHE A 6 -7.16 16.01 11.39
N ASP A 7 -7.42 16.15 12.69
CA ASP A 7 -6.88 15.22 13.70
C ASP A 7 -7.73 14.00 14.06
N THR A 8 -8.83 13.68 13.35
CA THR A 8 -9.73 12.61 13.84
C THR A 8 -9.96 11.38 12.96
N VAL A 9 -9.62 11.37 11.67
CA VAL A 9 -10.00 10.22 10.81
C VAL A 9 -8.88 9.69 9.90
N TYR A 10 -7.87 10.49 9.52
CA TYR A 10 -6.79 10.04 8.63
C TYR A 10 -5.42 10.04 9.30
N LYS A 11 -4.65 8.96 9.07
CA LYS A 11 -3.20 8.96 9.34
C LYS A 11 -2.47 9.60 8.17
N CYS A 12 -2.57 10.91 8.05
CA CYS A 12 -1.79 11.63 7.03
C CYS A 12 -0.32 11.63 7.44
N VAL A 13 0.54 11.02 6.62
CA VAL A 13 1.97 10.90 6.91
C VAL A 13 2.67 12.15 6.38
N GLY A 14 2.96 13.09 7.28
CA GLY A 14 4.05 14.05 7.19
C GLY A 14 4.02 15.05 6.04
N VAL A 15 4.05 16.34 6.41
CA VAL A 15 4.36 17.43 5.48
C VAL A 15 5.78 17.23 4.95
N LEU A 16 5.93 16.88 3.66
CA LEU A 16 7.23 16.98 3.02
C LEU A 16 7.52 18.47 2.78
N LEU A 17 8.20 19.12 3.73
CA LEU A 17 8.63 20.52 3.62
C LEU A 17 9.76 20.63 2.59
N LEU A 18 9.42 20.63 1.30
CA LEU A 18 10.25 21.25 0.29
C LEU A 18 9.87 22.73 0.27
N SER A 19 10.86 23.62 0.16
CA SER A 19 10.82 25.03 0.60
C SER A 19 9.71 25.94 0.05
N TRP A 20 8.78 25.43 -0.77
CA TRP A 20 7.69 26.16 -1.41
C TRP A 20 6.36 25.37 -1.48
N ALA A 21 6.28 24.12 -0.96
CA ALA A 21 5.05 23.33 -1.02
C ALA A 21 4.92 22.38 0.18
N SER A 22 3.72 22.33 0.76
CA SER A 22 3.31 21.33 1.77
C SER A 22 2.42 20.31 1.09
N TYR A 23 2.88 19.07 0.99
CA TYR A 23 2.05 17.95 0.51
C TYR A 23 1.58 17.13 1.71
N VAL A 24 0.28 16.89 1.81
CA VAL A 24 -0.34 16.01 2.80
C VAL A 24 -0.82 14.78 2.05
N PHE A 25 -0.13 13.65 2.22
CA PHE A 25 -0.63 12.36 1.75
C PHE A 25 -1.43 11.73 2.90
N CYS A 26 -2.74 11.68 2.72
CA CYS A 26 -3.61 10.89 3.57
C CYS A 26 -3.70 9.49 2.95
N LYS A 27 -3.66 8.45 3.78
CA LYS A 27 -3.80 7.06 3.36
C LYS A 27 -4.98 6.45 4.13
N PRO A 28 -5.83 5.63 3.49
CA PRO A 28 -6.89 4.90 4.17
C PRO A 28 -6.37 4.01 5.30
N GLU A 29 -7.22 3.75 6.31
CA GLU A 29 -6.87 2.83 7.40
C GLU A 29 -6.75 1.39 6.88
N GLU A 30 -5.69 0.68 7.27
CA GLU A 30 -5.58 -0.75 6.97
C GLU A 30 -6.33 -1.59 8.01
N VAL A 31 -7.43 -2.20 7.60
CA VAL A 31 -8.22 -3.13 8.41
C VAL A 31 -7.79 -4.57 8.13
N VAL A 32 -7.57 -5.34 9.20
CA VAL A 32 -7.06 -6.71 9.11
C VAL A 32 -8.21 -7.70 9.30
N LEU A 33 -8.72 -8.24 8.18
CA LEU A 33 -9.91 -9.10 8.16
C LEU A 33 -9.76 -10.34 9.04
N ASP A 34 -8.59 -10.97 9.05
CA ASP A 34 -8.35 -12.18 9.85
C ASP A 34 -8.39 -11.96 11.37
N ARG A 35 -8.29 -10.71 11.83
CA ARG A 35 -8.41 -10.35 13.26
C ARG A 35 -9.78 -9.80 13.62
N GLU A 36 -10.45 -9.16 12.67
CA GLU A 36 -11.80 -8.60 12.84
C GLU A 36 -12.88 -9.52 12.29
N CYS A 37 -12.64 -10.83 12.39
CA CYS A 37 -13.55 -11.83 11.89
C CYS A 37 -14.90 -11.78 12.62
N ASN A 38 -16.00 -11.75 11.85
CA ASN A 38 -17.38 -11.58 12.30
C ASN A 38 -17.66 -10.25 13.02
N ALA A 39 -16.81 -9.24 12.79
CA ALA A 39 -17.06 -7.88 13.24
C ALA A 39 -17.87 -7.08 12.21
N VAL A 40 -18.41 -5.96 12.70
CA VAL A 40 -19.02 -4.92 11.87
C VAL A 40 -18.36 -3.60 12.24
N ARG A 41 -17.87 -2.88 11.23
CA ARG A 41 -17.24 -1.56 11.37
C ARG A 41 -18.12 -0.45 10.81
N PHE A 42 -18.00 0.73 11.40
CA PHE A 42 -18.53 1.95 10.83
C PHE A 42 -17.52 2.52 9.84
N LEU A 43 -17.98 2.79 8.63
CA LEU A 43 -17.21 3.39 7.55
C LEU A 43 -17.65 4.85 7.40
N TYR A 44 -16.73 5.77 7.68
CA TYR A 44 -16.99 7.20 7.50
C TYR A 44 -16.53 7.66 6.11
N ASN A 45 -15.36 7.17 5.70
CA ASN A 45 -14.73 7.52 4.44
C ASN A 45 -14.30 6.23 3.72
N SER A 46 -13.01 5.92 3.72
CA SER A 46 -12.41 4.76 3.04
C SER A 46 -11.57 3.90 3.99
N ASP A 47 -11.68 2.57 3.88
CA ASP A 47 -10.82 1.59 4.55
C ASP A 47 -10.17 0.64 3.52
N ILE A 48 -8.91 0.26 3.74
CA ILE A 48 -8.24 -0.80 2.97
C ILE A 48 -8.27 -2.09 3.78
N VAL A 49 -8.98 -3.07 3.27
CA VAL A 49 -9.08 -4.41 3.86
C VAL A 49 -7.97 -5.30 3.33
N VAL A 50 -7.22 -5.88 4.27
CA VAL A 50 -6.15 -6.83 3.99
C VAL A 50 -6.28 -8.08 4.84
N VAL A 51 -5.71 -9.17 4.36
CA VAL A 51 -5.46 -10.37 5.16
C VAL A 51 -3.97 -10.47 5.43
N LYS A 52 -3.58 -10.42 6.71
CA LYS A 52 -2.16 -10.49 7.12
C LYS A 52 -1.79 -11.87 7.62
N ASN A 53 -2.69 -12.57 8.31
CA ASN A 53 -2.43 -13.90 8.84
C ASN A 53 -3.52 -14.90 8.46
N TRP A 54 -3.28 -15.64 7.37
CA TRP A 54 -4.19 -16.66 6.87
C TRP A 54 -4.48 -17.79 7.85
N SER A 55 -3.57 -18.06 8.79
CA SER A 55 -3.76 -19.09 9.81
C SER A 55 -4.80 -18.72 10.87
N LEU A 56 -5.20 -17.44 10.97
CA LEU A 56 -6.27 -16.99 11.87
C LEU A 56 -7.66 -17.07 11.23
N VAL A 57 -7.74 -17.28 9.92
CA VAL A 57 -9.00 -17.50 9.23
C VAL A 57 -9.51 -18.90 9.62
N PRO A 58 -10.78 -19.05 10.02
CA PRO A 58 -11.33 -20.35 10.34
C PRO A 58 -11.17 -21.35 9.17
N THR A 59 -10.81 -22.59 9.48
CA THR A 59 -10.41 -23.63 8.50
C THR A 59 -11.36 -24.82 8.46
N ASP A 60 -12.34 -24.83 9.35
CA ASP A 60 -13.38 -25.85 9.53
C ASP A 60 -14.55 -25.68 8.52
N GLY A 61 -14.36 -24.86 7.49
CA GLY A 61 -15.42 -24.47 6.57
C GLY A 61 -16.37 -23.40 7.13
N SER A 62 -16.06 -22.82 8.30
CA SER A 62 -16.77 -21.63 8.75
C SER A 62 -16.31 -20.38 8.00
N ASN A 63 -17.24 -19.45 7.84
CA ASN A 63 -17.03 -18.25 7.05
C ASN A 63 -16.55 -17.12 7.94
N CYS A 64 -15.52 -16.40 7.50
CA CYS A 64 -15.09 -15.19 8.15
C CYS A 64 -15.76 -13.98 7.48
N THR A 65 -16.65 -13.31 8.19
CA THR A 65 -17.38 -12.14 7.64
C THR A 65 -16.90 -10.85 8.26
N LEU A 66 -16.58 -9.84 7.47
CA LEU A 66 -16.33 -8.48 7.95
C LEU A 66 -17.36 -7.56 7.31
N GLY A 67 -18.20 -6.94 8.15
CA GLY A 67 -19.22 -6.00 7.71
C GLY A 67 -18.74 -4.55 7.79
N PHE A 68 -19.20 -3.75 6.85
CA PHE A 68 -19.06 -2.30 6.85
C PHE A 68 -20.44 -1.66 6.82
N LEU A 69 -20.63 -0.64 7.65
CA LEU A 69 -21.82 0.19 7.69
C LEU A 69 -21.40 1.63 7.41
N ALA A 70 -21.80 2.17 6.26
CA ALA A 70 -21.54 3.54 5.89
C ALA A 70 -22.33 4.49 6.79
N PHE A 71 -21.65 5.54 7.26
CA PHE A 71 -22.25 6.61 8.02
C PHE A 71 -21.84 7.94 7.42
N SER A 72 -22.81 8.73 6.94
CA SER A 72 -22.58 10.12 6.62
C SER A 72 -23.18 11.03 7.67
N ALA A 73 -22.37 11.98 8.15
CA ALA A 73 -22.82 13.09 8.98
C ALA A 73 -23.46 14.22 8.15
N TYR A 74 -23.38 14.15 6.82
CA TYR A 74 -23.76 15.21 5.88
C TYR A 74 -25.07 14.92 5.17
N HIS A 75 -25.40 13.64 4.97
CA HIS A 75 -26.60 13.20 4.26
C HIS A 75 -27.72 12.77 5.22
N ASN A 76 -28.97 13.00 4.79
CA ASN A 76 -30.15 12.70 5.60
C ASN A 76 -30.50 11.21 5.55
N ARG A 77 -31.28 10.71 6.52
CA ARG A 77 -31.73 9.31 6.57
C ARG A 77 -32.54 8.85 5.35
N GLU A 78 -33.10 9.77 4.58
CA GLU A 78 -33.91 9.45 3.41
C GLU A 78 -33.06 8.91 2.24
N ASN A 79 -31.80 9.34 2.14
CA ASN A 79 -30.84 8.90 1.13
C ASN A 79 -29.53 8.52 1.83
N PRO A 80 -29.44 7.29 2.35
CA PRO A 80 -28.27 6.85 3.09
C PRO A 80 -27.07 6.71 2.15
N SER A 81 -25.88 6.97 2.69
CA SER A 81 -24.63 6.68 2.01
C SER A 81 -24.57 5.21 1.58
N ARG A 82 -23.97 4.98 0.42
CA ARG A 82 -23.71 3.66 -0.15
C ARG A 82 -22.21 3.40 -0.09
N ILE A 83 -21.81 2.18 -0.45
CA ILE A 83 -20.44 1.71 -0.35
C ILE A 83 -19.98 1.22 -1.72
N HIS A 84 -18.89 1.80 -2.19
CA HIS A 84 -18.13 1.31 -3.32
C HIS A 84 -17.06 0.33 -2.81
N VAL A 85 -16.93 -0.80 -3.49
CA VAL A 85 -15.95 -1.85 -3.16
C VAL A 85 -15.04 -2.02 -4.36
N SER A 86 -13.81 -1.55 -4.27
CA SER A 86 -12.81 -1.71 -5.32
C SER A 86 -11.85 -2.86 -4.97
N VAL A 87 -11.92 -3.96 -5.73
CA VAL A 87 -11.03 -5.10 -5.53
C VAL A 87 -9.67 -4.79 -6.18
N LEU A 88 -8.80 -4.16 -5.40
CA LEU A 88 -7.47 -3.74 -5.84
C LEU A 88 -6.61 -4.94 -6.26
N HIS A 89 -6.60 -6.00 -5.46
CA HIS A 89 -5.83 -7.20 -5.77
C HIS A 89 -6.31 -8.40 -4.96
N VAL A 90 -6.69 -9.47 -5.66
CA VAL A 90 -6.90 -10.79 -5.06
C VAL A 90 -6.00 -11.81 -5.75
N SER A 91 -5.32 -12.61 -4.94
CA SER A 91 -4.58 -13.80 -5.37
C SER A 91 -4.88 -14.91 -4.37
N LEU A 92 -5.87 -15.74 -4.71
CA LEU A 92 -6.32 -16.89 -3.92
C LEU A 92 -6.05 -18.19 -4.69
N PRO A 93 -5.76 -19.32 -4.01
CA PRO A 93 -5.59 -20.61 -4.65
C PRO A 93 -6.86 -21.02 -5.41
N GLY A 94 -6.74 -21.19 -6.72
CA GLY A 94 -7.84 -21.46 -7.65
C GLY A 94 -7.54 -20.80 -9.00
N THR A 95 -8.17 -21.27 -10.09
CA THR A 95 -7.85 -20.77 -11.44
C THR A 95 -8.92 -19.88 -12.06
N LYS A 96 -10.18 -19.90 -11.57
CA LYS A 96 -11.29 -18.97 -11.88
C LYS A 96 -12.60 -19.37 -11.15
N PRO A 97 -13.61 -18.48 -11.04
CA PRO A 97 -14.94 -18.84 -10.56
C PRO A 97 -15.61 -19.94 -11.42
N PRO A 98 -16.39 -20.87 -10.83
CA PRO A 98 -16.77 -20.94 -9.42
C PRO A 98 -15.65 -21.46 -8.52
N CYS A 99 -15.53 -20.86 -7.34
CA CYS A 99 -14.49 -21.14 -6.36
C CYS A 99 -15.06 -22.00 -5.23
N ASP A 100 -14.64 -23.27 -5.14
CA ASP A 100 -15.29 -24.23 -4.23
C ASP A 100 -14.68 -24.32 -2.82
N ARG A 101 -13.48 -23.76 -2.62
CA ARG A 101 -12.69 -23.97 -1.37
C ARG A 101 -12.16 -22.69 -0.73
N ASN A 102 -11.59 -21.81 -1.54
CA ASN A 102 -11.04 -20.54 -1.08
C ASN A 102 -11.65 -19.45 -1.95
N ARG A 103 -12.51 -18.62 -1.36
CA ARG A 103 -13.18 -17.55 -2.09
C ARG A 103 -13.46 -16.36 -1.20
N LEU A 104 -13.41 -15.19 -1.81
CA LEU A 104 -13.93 -13.95 -1.25
C LEU A 104 -15.28 -13.67 -1.90
N ASP A 105 -16.30 -13.43 -1.08
CA ASP A 105 -17.59 -12.93 -1.53
C ASP A 105 -17.77 -11.47 -1.11
N VAL A 106 -18.37 -10.70 -2.01
CA VAL A 106 -18.90 -9.38 -1.72
C VAL A 106 -20.41 -9.52 -1.63
N ILE A 107 -20.96 -9.27 -0.45
CA ILE A 107 -22.38 -9.45 -0.13
C ILE A 107 -22.99 -8.07 0.11
N ASP A 108 -24.14 -7.84 -0.49
CA ASP A 108 -24.87 -6.58 -0.38
C ASP A 108 -25.51 -6.39 1.01
N SER A 109 -26.16 -5.23 1.19
CA SER A 109 -26.75 -4.80 2.46
C SER A 109 -27.84 -5.74 3.01
N ASP A 110 -28.48 -6.54 2.16
CA ASP A 110 -29.50 -7.52 2.55
C ASP A 110 -28.91 -8.82 3.13
N LYS A 111 -27.58 -8.97 3.14
CA LYS A 111 -26.82 -10.17 3.56
C LYS A 111 -27.12 -11.43 2.73
N ILE A 112 -27.84 -11.31 1.61
CA ILE A 112 -28.29 -12.44 0.78
C ILE A 112 -27.72 -12.29 -0.63
N THR A 113 -27.80 -11.10 -1.20
CA THR A 113 -27.38 -10.81 -2.57
C THR A 113 -25.86 -10.83 -2.68
N LEU A 114 -25.35 -11.72 -3.54
CA LEU A 114 -23.92 -11.83 -3.84
C LEU A 114 -23.57 -10.90 -5.00
N LEU A 115 -22.99 -9.74 -4.70
CA LEU A 115 -22.49 -8.80 -5.71
C LEU A 115 -21.37 -9.42 -6.55
N SER A 116 -20.54 -10.27 -5.93
CA SER A 116 -19.53 -11.09 -6.62
C SER A 116 -20.10 -12.25 -7.46
N GLY A 117 -21.42 -12.45 -7.44
CA GLY A 117 -22.08 -13.60 -8.05
C GLY A 117 -21.90 -14.93 -7.28
N PRO A 118 -22.61 -15.99 -7.70
CA PRO A 118 -22.63 -17.27 -6.98
C PRO A 118 -21.29 -18.00 -6.97
N GLY A 119 -20.40 -17.71 -7.94
CA GLY A 119 -19.08 -18.32 -8.04
C GLY A 119 -18.03 -17.76 -7.07
N GLY A 120 -18.27 -16.57 -6.49
CA GLY A 120 -17.29 -15.88 -5.64
C GLY A 120 -16.03 -15.46 -6.38
N ILE A 121 -15.08 -14.87 -5.65
CA ILE A 121 -13.81 -14.36 -6.19
C ILE A 121 -12.65 -15.27 -5.76
N CYS A 122 -11.87 -15.76 -6.73
CA CYS A 122 -10.60 -16.46 -6.52
C CYS A 122 -9.70 -16.32 -7.76
N GLY A 123 -8.45 -16.80 -7.67
CA GLY A 123 -7.44 -16.56 -8.70
C GLY A 123 -7.03 -15.08 -8.71
N GLU A 124 -6.69 -14.55 -9.89
CA GLU A 124 -6.54 -13.12 -10.12
C GLU A 124 -7.89 -12.48 -10.43
N TYR A 125 -8.20 -11.39 -9.73
CA TYR A 125 -9.45 -10.67 -9.89
C TYR A 125 -9.26 -9.19 -9.58
N SER A 126 -9.80 -8.32 -10.43
CA SER A 126 -9.79 -6.87 -10.24
C SER A 126 -11.03 -6.28 -10.91
N HIS A 127 -12.07 -6.09 -10.11
CA HIS A 127 -13.33 -5.45 -10.49
C HIS A 127 -13.87 -4.71 -9.26
N SER A 128 -14.83 -3.82 -9.49
CA SER A 128 -15.50 -3.08 -8.43
C SER A 128 -17.00 -3.40 -8.35
N PHE A 129 -17.60 -3.09 -7.20
CA PHE A 129 -19.01 -3.33 -6.91
C PHE A 129 -19.59 -2.15 -6.11
N ASP A 130 -20.88 -1.88 -6.29
CA ASP A 130 -21.60 -0.92 -5.47
C ASP A 130 -22.67 -1.62 -4.64
N SER A 131 -22.77 -1.26 -3.37
CA SER A 131 -23.88 -1.69 -2.53
C SER A 131 -25.18 -1.00 -2.93
N THR A 132 -26.33 -1.62 -2.64
CA THR A 132 -27.63 -0.98 -2.85
C THR A 132 -28.02 -0.02 -1.73
N LYS A 133 -27.50 -0.24 -0.51
CA LYS A 133 -27.74 0.61 0.67
C LYS A 133 -26.45 0.87 1.45
N ASP A 134 -26.57 1.14 2.74
CA ASP A 134 -25.52 1.55 3.68
C ASP A 134 -24.61 0.43 4.18
N ALA A 135 -24.73 -0.78 3.66
CA ALA A 135 -23.97 -1.91 4.19
C ALA A 135 -23.36 -2.82 3.11
N VAL A 136 -22.17 -3.34 3.40
CA VAL A 136 -21.49 -4.39 2.62
C VAL A 136 -20.87 -5.38 3.58
N TYR A 137 -20.85 -6.66 3.18
CA TYR A 137 -20.15 -7.70 3.92
C TYR A 137 -19.15 -8.40 3.03
N LEU A 138 -17.89 -8.40 3.45
CA LEU A 138 -16.83 -9.19 2.84
C LEU A 138 -16.77 -10.53 3.55
N ARG A 139 -16.97 -11.62 2.82
CA ARG A 139 -16.93 -12.97 3.39
C ARG A 139 -15.80 -13.77 2.79
N LEU A 140 -14.86 -14.17 3.64
CA LEU A 140 -13.80 -15.10 3.28
C LEU A 140 -14.20 -16.51 3.72
N THR A 141 -14.27 -17.43 2.76
CA THR A 141 -14.42 -18.86 3.01
C THR A 141 -13.10 -19.55 2.71
N SER A 142 -12.62 -20.36 3.65
CA SER A 142 -11.38 -21.13 3.55
C SER A 142 -11.61 -22.57 4.01
N SER A 143 -11.02 -23.53 3.29
CA SER A 143 -10.99 -24.94 3.69
C SER A 143 -9.57 -25.44 4.01
N ASN A 144 -8.57 -24.55 4.10
CA ASN A 144 -7.17 -24.93 4.32
C ASN A 144 -6.44 -23.94 5.24
N ALA A 145 -5.71 -24.45 6.23
CA ALA A 145 -4.98 -23.67 7.23
C ALA A 145 -3.73 -22.94 6.71
N THR A 146 -3.31 -23.21 5.48
CA THR A 146 -2.12 -22.62 4.86
C THR A 146 -2.45 -22.02 3.49
N ILE A 147 -3.33 -21.02 3.46
CA ILE A 147 -3.51 -20.21 2.25
C ILE A 147 -2.31 -19.26 2.13
N ASN A 148 -1.55 -19.40 1.05
CA ASN A 148 -0.65 -18.34 0.59
C ASN A 148 -1.41 -17.50 -0.42
N GLY A 149 -1.92 -16.35 0.01
CA GLY A 149 -2.67 -15.44 -0.85
C GLY A 149 -2.47 -13.99 -0.46
N LYS A 150 -2.95 -13.09 -1.33
CA LYS A 150 -2.94 -11.65 -1.07
C LYS A 150 -4.29 -11.07 -1.44
N ILE A 151 -4.99 -10.53 -0.45
CA ILE A 151 -6.23 -9.77 -0.63
C ILE A 151 -5.94 -8.32 -0.23
N ARG A 152 -6.27 -7.40 -1.14
CA ARG A 152 -6.38 -5.96 -0.89
C ARG A 152 -7.68 -5.50 -1.52
N VAL A 153 -8.58 -4.97 -0.72
CA VAL A 153 -9.87 -4.41 -1.14
C VAL A 153 -9.97 -3.02 -0.54
N LEU A 154 -10.33 -2.05 -1.36
CA LEU A 154 -10.70 -0.71 -0.91
C LEU A 154 -12.21 -0.68 -0.74
N VAL A 155 -12.68 -0.10 0.36
CA VAL A 155 -14.09 0.07 0.66
C VAL A 155 -14.33 1.53 0.98
N SER A 156 -15.15 2.20 0.18
CA SER A 156 -15.29 3.66 0.18
C SER A 156 -16.75 4.06 0.28
N ALA A 157 -17.06 4.94 1.23
CA ALA A 157 -18.41 5.48 1.38
C ALA A 157 -18.67 6.60 0.36
N PHE A 158 -19.82 6.57 -0.29
CA PHE A 158 -20.25 7.61 -1.22
C PHE A 158 -21.74 7.96 -1.04
N SER A 159 -22.15 9.13 -1.51
CA SER A 159 -23.55 9.53 -1.67
C SER A 159 -23.85 9.84 -3.14
N THR A 160 -25.13 9.89 -3.51
CA THR A 160 -25.58 10.35 -4.83
C THR A 160 -26.53 11.54 -4.73
N ASP A 161 -26.56 12.17 -3.55
CA ASP A 161 -27.32 13.39 -3.30
C ASP A 161 -26.56 14.64 -3.79
N VAL A 162 -27.07 15.82 -3.44
CA VAL A 162 -26.33 17.07 -3.66
C VAL A 162 -25.11 17.09 -2.77
N CYS A 163 -23.91 17.11 -3.37
CA CYS A 163 -22.65 17.14 -2.63
C CYS A 163 -22.53 18.43 -1.80
N ASP A 164 -22.04 18.31 -0.56
CA ASP A 164 -21.66 19.46 0.27
C ASP A 164 -20.33 20.04 -0.26
N THR A 165 -20.39 21.14 -1.02
CA THR A 165 -19.21 21.76 -1.65
C THR A 165 -18.10 22.19 -0.69
N ASP A 166 -18.38 22.28 0.61
CA ASP A 166 -17.38 22.65 1.62
C ASP A 166 -16.63 21.43 2.20
N LYS A 167 -17.13 20.20 1.99
CA LYS A 167 -16.61 18.99 2.64
C LYS A 167 -16.58 17.73 1.78
N GLU A 168 -17.22 17.76 0.63
CA GLU A 168 -17.34 16.64 -0.29
C GLU A 168 -16.85 17.04 -1.68
N PHE A 169 -16.18 16.09 -2.33
CA PHE A 169 -15.79 16.12 -3.72
C PHE A 169 -16.89 15.51 -4.59
N SER A 170 -17.20 16.17 -5.71
CA SER A 170 -18.17 15.69 -6.69
C SER A 170 -17.46 14.94 -7.80
N CYS A 171 -17.68 13.63 -7.87
CA CYS A 171 -17.21 12.76 -8.94
C CYS A 171 -17.96 13.03 -10.25
N ASP A 172 -17.35 12.65 -11.38
CA ASP A 172 -17.94 12.80 -12.72
C ASP A 172 -19.16 11.90 -12.95
N ASN A 173 -19.19 10.73 -12.32
CA ASN A 173 -20.34 9.83 -12.29
C ASN A 173 -21.49 10.30 -11.38
N GLY A 174 -21.38 11.48 -10.78
CA GLY A 174 -22.40 12.08 -9.92
C GLY A 174 -22.41 11.54 -8.49
N ARG A 175 -21.36 10.86 -8.06
CA ARG A 175 -21.15 10.52 -6.65
C ARG A 175 -20.54 11.68 -5.88
N CYS A 176 -20.81 11.70 -4.58
CA CYS A 176 -20.16 12.56 -3.62
C CYS A 176 -19.33 11.70 -2.68
N VAL A 177 -18.03 12.01 -2.60
CA VAL A 177 -17.07 11.39 -1.69
C VAL A 177 -16.53 12.50 -0.78
N ASP A 178 -16.05 12.18 0.42
CA ASP A 178 -15.39 13.15 1.28
C ASP A 178 -14.18 13.81 0.56
N ASP A 179 -14.00 15.12 0.74
CA ASP A 179 -12.92 15.90 0.10
C ASP A 179 -11.52 15.34 0.40
N THR A 180 -11.36 14.64 1.53
CA THR A 180 -10.09 13.98 1.90
C THR A 180 -9.75 12.73 1.09
N MET A 181 -10.70 12.20 0.31
CA MET A 181 -10.50 11.08 -0.60
C MET A 181 -10.06 11.53 -2.01
N ALA A 182 -10.17 12.83 -2.32
CA ALA A 182 -9.63 13.34 -3.58
C ALA A 182 -8.10 13.33 -3.57
N CYS A 183 -7.49 12.86 -4.66
CA CYS A 183 -6.04 12.78 -4.85
C CYS A 183 -5.29 11.96 -3.78
N ASP A 184 -5.91 10.93 -3.23
CA ASP A 184 -5.30 10.09 -2.19
C ASP A 184 -4.56 8.86 -2.79
N GLY A 185 -4.69 8.66 -4.09
CA GLY A 185 -4.07 7.59 -4.87
C GLY A 185 -4.94 6.34 -5.02
N TYR A 186 -6.23 6.42 -4.68
CA TYR A 186 -7.20 5.34 -4.79
C TYR A 186 -8.46 5.82 -5.53
N ASP A 187 -9.07 4.90 -6.29
CA ASP A 187 -10.33 5.17 -6.99
C ASP A 187 -11.52 4.95 -6.03
N ASP A 188 -11.87 5.99 -5.27
CA ASP A 188 -13.01 6.01 -4.35
C ASP A 188 -14.31 6.37 -5.08
N CYS A 189 -14.23 7.16 -6.15
CA CYS A 189 -15.38 7.47 -7.02
C CYS A 189 -15.85 6.24 -7.83
N GLY A 190 -14.98 5.28 -8.13
CA GLY A 190 -15.24 4.12 -9.00
C GLY A 190 -15.22 4.43 -10.50
N ASP A 191 -15.00 5.70 -10.87
CA ASP A 191 -14.72 6.17 -12.22
C ASP A 191 -13.36 6.89 -12.32
N ASN A 192 -12.59 6.90 -11.24
CA ASN A 192 -11.27 7.49 -11.08
C ASN A 192 -11.24 9.03 -11.20
N SER A 193 -12.40 9.71 -11.18
CA SER A 193 -12.48 11.17 -11.34
C SER A 193 -11.95 11.95 -10.13
N ASP A 194 -11.94 11.34 -8.94
CA ASP A 194 -11.25 11.81 -7.73
C ASP A 194 -9.72 11.82 -7.85
N GLU A 195 -9.19 11.09 -8.83
CA GLU A 195 -7.75 10.96 -9.10
C GLU A 195 -7.32 11.66 -10.41
N GLU A 196 -8.26 12.30 -11.11
CA GLU A 196 -8.04 12.96 -12.39
C GLU A 196 -7.53 14.42 -12.28
N GLU A 197 -7.56 15.17 -13.39
CA GLU A 197 -6.82 16.42 -13.63
C GLU A 197 -6.82 17.41 -12.45
N GLY A 198 -5.62 17.64 -11.89
CA GLY A 198 -5.43 18.52 -10.72
C GLY A 198 -4.73 17.80 -9.58
N CYS A 199 -4.85 16.48 -9.51
CA CYS A 199 -3.96 15.63 -8.73
C CYS A 199 -2.59 15.62 -9.42
N LEU A 200 -1.75 16.60 -9.09
CA LEU A 200 -0.31 16.47 -9.34
C LEU A 200 0.20 15.33 -8.46
N MET A 201 -0.03 14.07 -8.91
CA MET A 201 0.67 12.89 -8.41
C MET A 201 2.13 13.30 -8.32
N SER A 202 2.59 13.43 -7.08
CA SER A 202 3.88 13.99 -6.73
C SER A 202 4.95 13.42 -7.65
N THR A 203 5.34 14.24 -8.63
CA THR A 203 6.58 14.07 -9.39
C THR A 203 7.80 14.13 -8.45
N GLY A 204 7.60 14.36 -7.15
CA GLY A 204 8.60 14.28 -6.10
C GLY A 204 9.31 12.93 -6.02
N THR A 205 8.65 11.80 -6.32
CA THR A 205 9.34 10.49 -6.33
C THR A 205 10.29 10.39 -7.53
N ILE A 206 9.86 10.88 -8.70
CA ILE A 206 10.69 10.93 -9.91
C ILE A 206 11.85 11.91 -9.71
N VAL A 207 11.59 13.09 -9.15
CA VAL A 207 12.63 14.10 -8.86
C VAL A 207 13.62 13.55 -7.83
N ALA A 208 13.18 12.86 -6.78
CA ALA A 208 14.08 12.24 -5.80
C ALA A 208 14.96 11.14 -6.41
N ILE A 209 14.40 10.30 -7.31
CA ILE A 209 15.16 9.27 -8.03
C ILE A 209 16.15 9.91 -9.01
N VAL A 210 15.75 10.94 -9.75
CA VAL A 210 16.61 11.63 -10.73
C VAL A 210 17.71 12.43 -10.03
N VAL A 211 17.38 13.20 -9.00
CA VAL A 211 18.38 13.97 -8.23
C VAL A 211 19.29 13.03 -7.44
N GLY A 212 18.74 12.00 -6.80
CA GLY A 212 19.51 11.00 -6.07
C GLY A 212 20.48 10.23 -6.98
N SER A 213 20.02 9.79 -8.15
CA SER A 213 20.88 9.10 -9.13
C SER A 213 21.97 10.03 -9.69
N CYS A 214 21.66 11.30 -10.00
CA CYS A 214 22.66 12.27 -10.43
C CYS A 214 23.75 12.52 -9.38
N VAL A 215 23.38 12.63 -8.09
CA VAL A 215 24.34 12.82 -6.99
C VAL A 215 25.25 11.60 -6.84
N VAL A 216 24.69 10.38 -6.89
CA VAL A 216 25.48 9.14 -6.80
C VAL A 216 26.46 9.02 -7.99
N VAL A 217 26.02 9.35 -9.20
CA VAL A 217 26.88 9.36 -10.39
C VAL A 217 28.01 10.40 -10.25
N ALA A 218 27.70 11.60 -9.75
CA ALA A 218 28.71 12.64 -9.55
C ALA A 218 29.75 12.24 -8.48
N LEU A 219 29.32 11.65 -7.36
CA LEU A 219 30.21 11.20 -6.29
C LEU A 219 31.09 10.03 -6.72
N THR A 220 30.53 9.06 -7.45
CA THR A 220 31.31 7.92 -7.98
C THR A 220 32.32 8.38 -9.03
N ALA A 221 31.94 9.29 -9.94
CA ALA A 221 32.86 9.89 -10.90
C ALA A 221 34.00 10.67 -10.22
N ALA A 222 33.69 11.48 -9.20
CA ALA A 222 34.69 12.20 -8.42
C ALA A 222 35.68 11.26 -7.70
N ALA A 223 35.17 10.16 -7.13
CA ALA A 223 36.01 9.14 -6.50
C ALA A 223 36.96 8.47 -7.49
N VAL A 224 36.49 8.13 -8.70
CA VAL A 224 37.32 7.57 -9.78
C VAL A 224 38.41 8.56 -10.20
N VAL A 225 38.08 9.83 -10.40
CA VAL A 225 39.05 10.88 -10.74
C VAL A 225 40.11 11.06 -9.64
N MET A 226 39.70 11.05 -8.37
CA MET A 226 40.63 11.13 -7.23
C MET A 226 41.58 9.93 -7.18
N MET A 227 41.11 8.72 -7.46
CA MET A 227 41.94 7.52 -7.53
C MET A 227 42.94 7.56 -8.70
N LEU A 228 42.49 8.01 -9.88
CA LEU A 228 43.35 8.18 -11.06
C LEU A 228 44.41 9.27 -10.84
N LYS A 229 44.07 10.38 -10.18
CA LYS A 229 44.99 11.49 -9.84
C LYS A 229 45.98 11.12 -8.72
N ARG A 230 45.62 10.20 -7.82
CA ARG A 230 46.56 9.63 -6.83
C ARG A 230 47.65 8.79 -7.51
N ARG A 231 47.31 8.07 -8.57
CA ARG A 231 48.24 7.19 -9.32
C ARG A 231 49.31 7.97 -10.10
N THR A 232 49.03 9.22 -10.49
CA THR A 232 49.99 10.08 -11.20
C THR A 232 50.91 10.89 -10.28
N ARG A 233 50.63 10.96 -8.97
CA ARG A 233 51.48 11.67 -7.98
C ARG A 233 52.63 10.82 -7.42
N THR A 234 52.61 9.51 -7.57
CA THR A 234 53.65 8.60 -7.03
C THR A 234 54.70 8.17 -8.05
N GLY A 235 54.89 8.93 -9.15
CA GLY A 235 55.81 8.58 -10.22
C GLY A 235 56.73 9.73 -10.67
N TRP A 236 58.01 9.58 -10.31
CA TRP A 236 59.24 10.16 -10.94
C TRP A 236 59.83 11.47 -10.44
N GLY A 237 61.01 11.34 -9.80
CA GLY A 237 62.07 12.34 -9.73
C GLY A 237 63.24 12.02 -8.77
N ALA A 238 64.19 11.17 -9.22
CA ALA A 238 65.63 11.01 -8.81
C ALA A 238 65.99 10.79 -7.31
N GLY A 239 66.96 9.96 -6.88
CA GLY A 239 68.13 9.34 -7.51
C GLY A 239 68.80 8.30 -6.56
N PRO A 240 70.07 7.88 -6.81
CA PRO A 240 70.62 6.58 -6.38
C PRO A 240 71.67 6.63 -5.25
N SER A 241 71.89 5.51 -4.54
CA SER A 241 73.15 4.96 -3.95
C SER A 241 72.81 3.95 -2.82
N MET A 242 73.12 2.65 -2.96
CA MET A 242 74.36 1.92 -2.66
C MET A 242 74.44 1.38 -1.20
N LEU A 243 74.61 0.04 -1.08
CA LEU A 243 75.19 -0.74 0.03
C LEU A 243 74.41 -0.76 1.37
N SER A 244 74.40 -1.80 2.21
CA SER A 244 74.82 -3.22 2.23
C SER A 244 74.40 -3.78 3.61
N TYR A 245 74.28 -5.12 3.74
CA TYR A 245 74.51 -5.91 4.98
C TYR A 245 73.46 -5.82 6.12
N SER A 246 73.07 -6.86 6.88
CA SER A 246 73.50 -8.26 7.04
C SER A 246 72.35 -9.15 7.55
N VAL A 247 72.46 -10.44 7.23
CA VAL A 247 71.71 -11.58 7.77
C VAL A 247 72.16 -11.93 9.20
N ASN A 248 71.25 -12.45 10.03
CA ASN A 248 71.40 -13.61 10.94
C ASN A 248 70.01 -13.93 11.54
N GLU A 249 69.40 -15.09 11.25
CA GLU A 249 69.55 -16.39 11.96
C GLU A 249 69.39 -16.24 13.48
N GLU A 250 68.66 -17.05 14.24
CA GLU A 250 67.84 -18.26 14.07
C GLU A 250 67.30 -18.54 15.50
N LYS A 251 66.11 -19.14 15.64
CA LYS A 251 65.84 -20.30 16.54
C LYS A 251 64.34 -20.64 16.62
N ARG A 252 64.02 -21.75 15.95
CA ARG A 252 62.91 -22.71 16.21
C ARG A 252 63.19 -23.48 17.54
N PRO A 253 62.44 -24.52 18.00
CA PRO A 253 61.45 -25.36 17.29
C PRO A 253 60.25 -26.00 18.08
N LEU A 254 59.42 -26.76 17.32
CA LEU A 254 58.61 -27.99 17.63
C LEU A 254 57.26 -27.81 18.40
N THR A 255 56.12 -28.45 18.06
CA THR A 255 55.86 -29.78 17.43
C THR A 255 54.41 -29.92 16.89
N SER A 256 54.29 -30.64 15.75
CA SER A 256 53.24 -31.54 15.18
C SER A 256 51.81 -31.68 15.76
N VAL A 257 50.80 -31.86 14.88
CA VAL A 257 49.99 -33.10 14.73
C VAL A 257 49.40 -33.18 13.30
N ILE A 258 49.41 -34.40 12.73
CA ILE A 258 49.02 -34.81 11.37
C ILE A 258 47.53 -35.23 11.32
N VAL A 259 46.89 -34.97 10.18
CA VAL A 259 45.55 -35.41 9.77
C VAL A 259 45.64 -36.83 9.16
N TYR A 260 44.69 -37.70 9.51
CA TYR A 260 44.25 -38.82 8.68
C TYR A 260 42.80 -38.55 8.25
#